data_AF-A0A970IJM5-F1
#
_entry.id   AF-A0A970IJM5-F1
#
_cell.length_a   1.000
_cell.length_b   1.000
_cell.length_c   1.000
_cell.angle_alpha   90.00
_cell.angle_beta   90.00
_cell.angle_gamma   90.00
#
_symmetry.space_group_name_H-M   'P 1'
#
loop_
_entity.id
_entity.type
_entity.pdbx_description
1 polymer ?
#
loop_
_entity_poly.entity_id
_entity_poly.type
_entity_poly.pdbx_seq_one_letter_code
_entity_poly.pdbx_strand_id
1 'polypeptide(L)'
;MQQMDTSPGALTRLVWPIFVENILRTLMGNVIIMLLGRLSDSVVASVGTANQLFNMINLIYSMFAAAAGIVLNQQLGAGRNKDASDVMVIATGISLVFSAVCSAILFFFAPVLLRLIVEDPTLVEDGAAYLRIIGGLSSLHALNYLAIAICRSYGFTRYPMYVSLAMNLIHLGGAFVVVLRPFETPF
;
A
#
# COMPACT_ATOMS: atom_id res chain seq x y z
N MET A 1 26.16 14.04 -9.64
CA MET A 1 26.35 12.64 -9.20
C MET A 1 26.58 12.67 -7.70
N GLN A 2 25.60 12.27 -6.90
CA GLN A 2 25.81 12.08 -5.48
C GLN A 2 26.62 10.78 -5.38
N GLN A 3 27.92 10.86 -5.09
CA GLN A 3 28.74 9.68 -4.84
C GLN A 3 28.03 8.84 -3.78
N MET A 4 27.74 7.58 -4.10
CA MET A 4 27.28 6.63 -3.08
C MET A 4 28.40 6.51 -2.07
N ASP A 5 28.22 7.18 -0.93
CA ASP A 5 29.11 7.11 0.21
C ASP A 5 29.26 5.62 0.59
N THR A 6 30.45 5.07 0.45
CA THR A 6 30.75 3.66 0.79
C THR A 6 31.15 3.52 2.26
N SER A 7 30.97 4.56 3.08
CA SER A 7 31.22 4.48 4.51
C SER A 7 30.37 3.38 5.17
N PRO A 8 30.88 2.71 6.22
CA PRO A 8 30.14 1.68 6.95
C PRO A 8 28.75 2.13 7.43
N GLY A 9 28.55 3.44 7.64
CA GLY A 9 27.28 4.03 8.07
C GLY A 9 26.29 4.35 6.95
N ALA A 10 26.68 4.28 5.68
CA ALA A 10 25.82 4.61 4.55
C ALA A 10 24.73 3.56 4.33
N LEU A 11 25.07 2.28 4.45
CA LEU A 11 24.09 1.18 4.38
C LEU A 11 23.03 1.31 5.47
N THR A 12 23.46 1.51 6.73
CA THR A 12 22.55 1.70 7.86
C THR A 12 21.62 2.89 7.66
N ARG A 13 22.12 3.99 7.09
CA ARG A 13 21.33 5.19 6.78
C ARG A 13 20.26 4.96 5.72
N LEU A 14 20.48 4.03 4.79
CA LEU A 14 19.51 3.63 3.77
C LEU A 14 18.49 2.62 4.31
N VAL A 15 18.97 1.61 5.05
CA VAL A 15 18.16 0.49 5.54
C VAL A 15 17.23 0.91 6.68
N TRP A 16 17.69 1.74 7.61
CA TRP A 16 16.91 2.13 8.77
C TRP A 16 15.55 2.77 8.42
N PRO A 17 15.47 3.76 7.50
CA PRO A 17 14.18 4.31 7.07
C PRO A 17 13.25 3.28 6.43
N ILE A 18 13.78 2.35 5.63
CA ILE A 18 13.00 1.29 4.98
C ILE A 18 12.42 0.34 6.02
N PHE A 19 13.21 -0.01 7.03
CA PHE A 19 12.76 -0.86 8.13
C PHE A 19 11.63 -0.22 8.93
N VAL A 20 11.81 1.05 9.33
CA VAL A 20 10.80 1.82 10.05
C VAL A 20 9.52 1.97 9.23
N GLU A 21 9.63 2.31 7.94
CA GLU A 21 8.48 2.41 7.03
C GLU A 21 7.69 1.10 6.92
N ASN A 22 8.37 -0.05 6.82
CA ASN A 22 7.70 -1.35 6.78
C ASN A 22 6.99 -1.68 8.10
N ILE A 23 7.61 -1.39 9.24
CA ILE A 23 6.98 -1.56 10.55
C ILE A 23 5.73 -0.69 10.65
N LEU A 24 5.82 0.60 10.30
CA LEU A 24 4.69 1.52 10.34
C LEU A 24 3.52 1.01 9.48
N ARG A 25 3.82 0.53 8.27
CA ARG A 25 2.80 -0.01 7.35
C ARG A 25 2.13 -1.26 7.89
N THR A 26 2.90 -2.20 8.45
CA THR A 26 2.35 -3.46 8.99
C THR A 26 1.60 -3.24 10.29
N LEU A 27 2.13 -2.43 11.21
CA LEU A 27 1.47 -2.14 12.48
C LEU A 27 0.12 -1.47 12.25
N MET A 28 0.05 -0.53 11.32
CA MET A 28 -1.17 0.23 11.16
C MET A 28 -2.34 -0.60 10.64
N GLY A 29 -2.09 -1.51 9.69
CA GLY A 29 -3.12 -2.44 9.23
C GLY A 29 -3.72 -3.27 10.37
N ASN A 30 -2.90 -3.68 11.34
CA ASN A 30 -3.35 -4.46 12.50
C ASN A 30 -4.09 -3.61 13.53
N VAL A 31 -3.60 -2.40 13.83
CA VAL A 31 -4.24 -1.49 14.79
C VAL A 31 -5.67 -1.15 14.38
N ILE A 32 -5.92 -0.92 13.08
CA ILE A 32 -7.27 -0.62 12.57
C ILE A 32 -8.22 -1.79 12.80
N ILE A 33 -7.80 -3.02 12.48
CA ILE A 33 -8.63 -4.22 12.71
C ILE A 33 -8.91 -4.41 14.20
N MET A 34 -7.91 -4.24 15.06
CA MET A 34 -8.08 -4.31 16.52
C MET A 34 -9.07 -3.25 17.04
N LEU A 35 -9.04 -2.05 16.46
CA LEU A 35 -9.94 -0.97 16.85
C LEU A 35 -11.38 -1.27 16.42
N LEU A 36 -11.58 -1.82 15.23
CA LEU A 36 -12.90 -2.29 14.75
C LEU A 36 -13.45 -3.44 15.59
N GLY A 37 -12.59 -4.26 16.20
CA GLY A 37 -13.00 -5.30 17.16
C GLY A 37 -13.64 -4.82 18.44
N ARG A 38 -13.65 -3.51 18.68
CA ARG A 38 -14.45 -2.94 19.77
C ARG A 38 -15.91 -2.70 19.38
N LEU A 39 -16.25 -2.77 18.09
CA LEU A 39 -17.60 -2.51 17.58
C LEU A 39 -18.45 -3.79 17.51
N SER A 40 -17.95 -4.85 16.86
CA SER A 40 -18.60 -6.16 16.75
C SER A 40 -17.64 -7.20 16.17
N ASP A 41 -17.74 -8.44 16.64
CA ASP A 41 -17.00 -9.59 16.10
C ASP A 41 -17.35 -9.85 14.61
N SER A 42 -18.60 -9.62 14.21
CA SER A 42 -19.04 -9.79 12.82
C SER A 42 -18.34 -8.81 11.87
N VAL A 43 -18.20 -7.54 12.29
CA VAL A 43 -17.54 -6.49 11.50
C VAL A 43 -16.05 -6.81 11.32
N VAL A 44 -15.39 -7.31 12.36
CA VAL A 44 -13.99 -7.74 12.27
C VAL A 44 -13.83 -8.88 11.29
N ALA A 45 -14.71 -9.88 11.33
CA ALA A 45 -14.64 -11.02 10.42
C ALA A 45 -14.83 -10.59 8.96
N SER A 46 -15.82 -9.74 8.66
CA SER A 46 -16.08 -9.20 7.32
C SER A 46 -14.90 -8.36 6.80
N VAL A 47 -14.48 -7.36 7.59
CA VAL A 47 -13.40 -6.44 7.20
C VAL A 47 -12.05 -7.16 7.12
N GLY A 48 -11.79 -8.08 8.04
CA GLY A 48 -10.57 -8.90 8.06
C GLY A 48 -10.43 -9.75 6.81
N THR A 49 -11.51 -10.41 6.39
CA THR A 49 -11.56 -11.22 5.16
C THR A 49 -11.29 -10.36 3.92
N ALA A 50 -11.94 -9.20 3.82
CA ALA A 50 -11.71 -8.27 2.71
C ALA A 50 -10.29 -7.68 2.71
N ASN A 51 -9.72 -7.39 3.88
CA ASN A 51 -8.35 -6.92 4.01
C ASN A 51 -7.33 -7.99 3.59
N GLN A 52 -7.61 -9.28 3.86
CA GLN A 52 -6.78 -10.38 3.41
C GLN A 52 -6.68 -10.42 1.88
N LEU A 53 -7.82 -10.33 1.18
CA LEU A 53 -7.83 -10.25 -0.29
C LEU A 53 -7.08 -9.01 -0.79
N PHE A 54 -7.29 -7.86 -0.15
CA PHE A 54 -6.61 -6.62 -0.53
C PHE A 54 -5.08 -6.71 -0.34
N ASN A 55 -4.61 -7.41 0.70
CA ASN A 55 -3.19 -7.67 0.91
C ASN A 55 -2.56 -8.52 -0.21
N MET A 56 -3.31 -9.47 -0.79
CA MET A 56 -2.82 -10.25 -1.94
C MET A 56 -2.59 -9.35 -3.16
N ILE A 57 -3.48 -8.38 -3.40
CA ILE A 57 -3.31 -7.41 -4.48
C ILE A 57 -2.13 -6.46 -4.21
N ASN A 58 -1.98 -5.99 -2.97
CA ASN A 58 -0.83 -5.19 -2.57
C ASN A 58 0.50 -5.94 -2.79
N LEU A 59 0.52 -7.26 -2.56
CA LEU A 59 1.70 -8.08 -2.84
C LEU A 59 2.06 -8.02 -4.33
N ILE A 60 1.09 -8.17 -5.22
CA ILE A 60 1.30 -8.08 -6.68
C ILE A 60 1.84 -6.71 -7.07
N TYR A 61 1.27 -5.62 -6.54
CA TYR A 61 1.79 -4.26 -6.79
C TYR A 61 3.21 -4.07 -6.28
N SER A 62 3.52 -4.63 -5.10
CA SER A 62 4.88 -4.55 -4.54
C SER A 62 5.91 -5.31 -5.40
N MET A 63 5.52 -6.46 -5.98
CA MET A 63 6.37 -7.21 -6.91
C MET A 63 6.62 -6.43 -8.20
N PHE A 64 5.58 -5.81 -8.76
CA PHE A 64 5.74 -4.96 -9.94
C PHE A 64 6.68 -3.78 -9.66
N ALA A 65 6.47 -3.07 -8.55
CA ALA A 65 7.31 -1.95 -8.15
C ALA A 65 8.77 -2.38 -7.90
N ALA A 66 8.99 -3.55 -7.29
CA ALA A 66 10.32 -4.11 -7.11
C ALA A 66 11.00 -4.41 -8.46
N ALA A 67 10.28 -5.02 -9.40
CA ALA A 67 10.79 -5.29 -10.75
C ALA A 67 11.17 -4.01 -11.49
N ALA A 68 10.31 -2.99 -11.46
CA ALA A 68 10.60 -1.68 -12.04
C ALA A 68 11.83 -1.01 -11.38
N GLY A 69 11.95 -1.11 -10.05
CA GLY A 69 13.11 -0.62 -9.31
C GLY A 69 14.43 -1.30 -9.69
N ILE A 70 14.41 -2.60 -9.99
CA ILE A 70 15.60 -3.33 -10.48
C ILE A 70 16.07 -2.76 -11.82
N VAL A 71 15.16 -2.60 -12.79
CA VAL A 71 15.49 -2.06 -14.12
C VAL A 71 15.99 -0.61 -13.99
N LEU A 72 15.34 0.19 -13.15
CA LEU A 72 15.77 1.56 -12.86
C LEU A 72 17.18 1.59 -12.26
N ASN A 73 17.48 0.75 -11.29
CA ASN A 73 18.81 0.66 -10.67
C ASN A 73 19.89 0.25 -11.66
N GLN A 74 19.58 -0.63 -12.62
CA GLN A 74 20.52 -1.01 -13.68
C GLN A 74 20.86 0.19 -14.57
N GLN A 75 19.87 1.00 -14.97
CA GLN A 75 20.11 2.18 -15.80
C GLN A 75 20.88 3.27 -15.03
N LEU A 76 20.52 3.51 -13.77
CA LEU A 76 21.23 4.44 -12.90
C LEU A 76 22.68 4.00 -12.66
N GLY A 77 22.90 2.71 -12.40
CA GLY A 77 24.24 2.12 -12.24
C GLY A 77 25.10 2.19 -13.51
N ALA A 78 24.46 2.13 -14.68
CA ALA A 78 25.13 2.31 -15.98
C ALA A 78 25.38 3.79 -16.34
N GLY A 79 24.99 4.75 -15.50
CA GLY A 79 25.12 6.19 -15.75
C GLY A 79 24.13 6.73 -16.81
N ARG A 80 23.14 5.93 -17.21
CA ARG A 80 22.17 6.26 -18.27
C ARG A 80 20.94 6.96 -17.69
N ASN A 81 21.13 8.19 -17.21
CA ASN A 81 20.07 8.95 -16.52
C ASN A 81 18.85 9.22 -17.40
N LYS A 82 19.02 9.37 -18.72
CA LYS A 82 17.91 9.56 -19.65
C LYS A 82 17.05 8.30 -19.72
N ASP A 83 17.68 7.14 -19.94
CA ASP A 83 17.00 5.85 -19.98
C ASP A 83 16.33 5.52 -18.63
N ALA A 84 16.94 5.92 -17.51
CA ALA A 84 16.33 5.81 -16.19
C ALA A 84 15.02 6.63 -16.09
N SER A 85 14.98 7.83 -16.68
CA SER A 85 13.75 8.65 -16.76
C SER A 85 12.68 7.97 -17.62
N ASP A 86 13.08 7.43 -18.77
CA ASP A 86 12.15 6.73 -19.66
C ASP A 86 11.56 5.49 -18.98
N VAL A 87 12.37 4.73 -18.24
CA VAL A 87 11.91 3.60 -17.41
C VAL A 87 10.87 4.05 -16.39
N MET A 88 11.06 5.18 -15.70
CA MET A 88 10.08 5.68 -14.72
C MET A 88 8.73 6.02 -15.38
N VAL A 89 8.75 6.70 -16.53
CA VAL A 89 7.53 7.08 -17.26
C VAL A 89 6.79 5.83 -17.74
N ILE A 90 7.50 4.89 -18.37
CA ILE A 90 6.93 3.64 -18.87
C ILE A 90 6.37 2.79 -17.72
N ALA A 91 7.14 2.62 -16.63
CA ALA A 91 6.70 1.86 -15.48
C ALA A 91 5.45 2.47 -14.83
N THR A 92 5.36 3.81 -14.77
CA THR A 92 4.18 4.51 -14.26
C THR A 92 2.97 4.29 -15.15
N GLY A 93 3.12 4.39 -16.48
CA GLY A 93 2.04 4.12 -17.43
C GLY A 93 1.53 2.68 -17.34
N ILE A 94 2.43 1.70 -17.31
CA ILE A 94 2.08 0.28 -17.17
C ILE A 94 1.41 0.03 -15.80
N SER A 95 1.95 0.59 -14.72
CA SER A 95 1.38 0.48 -13.37
C SER A 95 -0.04 1.02 -13.31
N LEU A 96 -0.30 2.17 -13.94
CA LEU A 96 -1.62 2.77 -13.96
C LEU A 96 -2.62 1.90 -14.70
N VAL A 97 -2.28 1.43 -15.91
CA VAL A 97 -3.17 0.56 -16.69
C VAL A 97 -3.42 -0.76 -15.96
N PHE A 98 -2.36 -1.42 -15.49
CA PHE A 98 -2.45 -2.69 -14.78
C PHE A 98 -3.29 -2.56 -13.50
N SER A 99 -3.02 -1.53 -12.70
CA SER A 99 -3.72 -1.32 -11.44
C SER A 99 -5.16 -0.83 -11.64
N ALA A 100 -5.48 -0.12 -12.72
CA ALA A 100 -6.85 0.22 -13.08
C ALA A 100 -7.67 -1.03 -13.42
N VAL A 101 -7.09 -1.98 -14.15
CA VAL A 101 -7.74 -3.28 -14.43
C VAL A 101 -7.95 -4.06 -13.13
N CYS A 102 -6.95 -4.16 -12.27
CA CYS A 102 -7.10 -4.82 -10.97
C CYS A 102 -8.16 -4.13 -10.09
N SER A 103 -8.17 -2.79 -10.04
CA SER A 103 -9.17 -2.01 -9.29
C SER A 103 -10.59 -2.29 -9.81
N ALA A 104 -10.79 -2.27 -11.13
CA ALA A 104 -12.08 -2.59 -11.74
C ALA A 104 -12.53 -4.01 -11.38
N ILE A 105 -11.62 -5.00 -11.43
CA ILE A 105 -11.91 -6.37 -11.03
C ILE A 105 -12.35 -6.44 -9.57
N LEU A 106 -11.62 -5.78 -8.65
CA LEU A 106 -11.99 -5.76 -7.23
C LEU A 106 -13.34 -5.09 -7.01
N PHE A 107 -13.62 -3.99 -7.70
CA PHE A 107 -14.87 -3.24 -7.53
C PHE A 107 -16.10 -4.02 -8.04
N PHE A 108 -16.04 -4.52 -9.28
CA PHE A 108 -17.18 -5.20 -9.90
C PHE A 108 -17.37 -6.63 -9.38
N PHE A 109 -16.28 -7.34 -9.06
CA PHE A 109 -16.33 -8.74 -8.64
C PHE A 109 -16.11 -8.95 -7.13
N ALA A 110 -16.13 -7.89 -6.30
CA ALA A 110 -15.93 -7.98 -4.85
C ALA A 110 -16.69 -9.14 -4.16
N PRO A 111 -18.02 -9.33 -4.35
CA PRO A 111 -18.75 -10.43 -3.72
C PRO A 111 -18.27 -11.81 -4.17
N VAL A 112 -17.93 -11.96 -5.46
CA VAL A 112 -17.46 -13.23 -6.02
C VAL A 112 -16.09 -13.57 -5.47
N LEU A 113 -15.19 -12.59 -5.40
CA LEU A 113 -13.84 -12.76 -4.87
C LEU A 113 -13.86 -13.10 -3.38
N LEU A 114 -14.76 -12.49 -2.61
CA LEU A 114 -14.92 -12.78 -1.18
C LEU A 114 -15.47 -14.19 -0.92
N ARG A 115 -16.38 -14.68 -1.77
CA ARG A 115 -16.88 -16.06 -1.70
C ARG A 115 -15.79 -17.12 -1.91
N LEU A 116 -14.63 -16.77 -2.46
CA LEU A 116 -13.48 -17.67 -2.55
C LEU A 116 -12.76 -17.84 -1.21
N ILE A 117 -13.00 -16.95 -0.24
CA ILE A 117 -12.34 -16.94 1.08
C ILE A 117 -13.33 -17.32 2.18
N VAL A 118 -14.58 -16.86 2.10
CA VAL A 118 -15.59 -17.07 3.14
C VAL A 118 -16.94 -17.48 2.56
N GLU A 119 -17.60 -18.45 3.19
CA GLU A 119 -18.91 -18.96 2.74
C GLU A 119 -20.09 -18.20 3.34
N ASP A 120 -19.92 -17.58 4.52
CA ASP A 120 -20.99 -16.87 5.23
C ASP A 120 -21.52 -15.68 4.40
N PRO A 121 -22.80 -15.70 3.97
CA PRO A 121 -23.38 -14.65 3.14
C PRO A 121 -23.35 -13.27 3.79
N THR A 122 -23.49 -13.19 5.11
CA THR A 122 -23.50 -11.92 5.84
C THR A 122 -22.11 -11.27 5.81
N LEU A 123 -21.05 -12.07 5.98
CA LEU A 123 -19.67 -11.60 5.90
C LEU A 123 -19.29 -11.17 4.48
N VAL A 124 -19.83 -11.86 3.46
CA VAL A 124 -19.61 -11.51 2.04
C VAL A 124 -20.23 -10.15 1.71
N GLU A 125 -21.43 -9.86 2.19
CA GLU A 125 -22.13 -8.61 1.87
C GLU A 125 -21.43 -7.39 2.48
N ASP A 126 -21.15 -7.44 3.79
CA ASP A 126 -20.43 -6.39 4.51
C ASP A 126 -19.00 -6.22 3.97
N GLY A 127 -18.30 -7.33 3.77
CA GLY A 127 -16.95 -7.34 3.21
C GLY A 127 -16.91 -6.78 1.80
N ALA A 128 -17.94 -7.00 0.97
CA ALA A 128 -17.96 -6.53 -0.41
C ALA A 128 -18.12 -5.01 -0.49
N ALA A 129 -18.92 -4.42 0.38
CA ALA A 129 -19.04 -2.97 0.47
C ALA A 129 -17.68 -2.33 0.82
N TYR A 130 -17.00 -2.87 1.84
CA TYR A 130 -15.67 -2.41 2.22
C TYR A 130 -14.65 -2.62 1.10
N LEU A 131 -14.62 -3.80 0.48
CA LEU A 131 -13.69 -4.15 -0.60
C LEU A 131 -13.88 -3.28 -1.84
N ARG A 132 -15.11 -2.87 -2.17
CA ARG A 132 -15.37 -1.91 -3.26
C ARG A 132 -14.72 -0.57 -3.01
N ILE A 133 -14.75 -0.08 -1.77
CA ILE A 133 -14.17 1.21 -1.40
C ILE A 133 -12.64 1.14 -1.51
N ILE A 134 -12.02 0.19 -0.81
CA ILE A 134 -10.55 0.10 -0.79
C ILE A 134 -9.98 -0.43 -2.12
N GLY A 135 -10.69 -1.35 -2.76
CA GLY A 135 -10.32 -1.97 -4.03
C GLY A 135 -10.51 -1.04 -5.22
N GLY A 136 -11.58 -0.24 -5.24
CA GLY A 136 -11.81 0.76 -6.28
C GLY A 136 -10.71 1.83 -6.33
N LEU A 137 -10.09 2.12 -5.19
CA LEU A 137 -8.97 3.07 -5.08
C LEU A 137 -7.59 2.38 -5.05
N SER A 138 -7.51 1.08 -5.33
CA SER A 138 -6.26 0.32 -5.26
C SER A 138 -5.21 0.79 -6.28
N SER A 139 -5.62 1.47 -7.35
CA SER A 139 -4.69 2.05 -8.33
C SER A 139 -3.78 3.12 -7.70
N LEU A 140 -4.27 3.88 -6.72
CA LEU A 140 -3.45 4.83 -5.96
C LEU A 140 -2.42 4.11 -5.10
N HIS A 141 -2.77 2.93 -4.55
CA HIS A 141 -1.82 2.09 -3.82
C HIS A 141 -0.70 1.57 -4.72
N ALA A 142 -1.02 1.15 -5.95
CA ALA A 142 -0.02 0.69 -6.91
C ALA A 142 1.00 1.79 -7.25
N LEU A 143 0.51 3.02 -7.50
CA LEU A 143 1.36 4.19 -7.72
C LEU A 143 2.22 4.51 -6.51
N ASN A 144 1.68 4.39 -5.29
CA ASN A 144 2.45 4.57 -4.07
C ASN A 144 3.61 3.56 -3.96
N TYR A 145 3.36 2.27 -4.24
CA TYR A 145 4.43 1.26 -4.27
C TYR A 145 5.53 1.60 -5.28
N LEU A 146 5.13 2.05 -6.48
CA LEU A 146 6.09 2.44 -7.51
C LEU A 146 6.90 3.68 -7.10
N ALA A 147 6.26 4.69 -6.53
CA ALA A 147 6.92 5.90 -6.03
C ALA A 147 7.95 5.57 -4.93
N ILE A 148 7.59 4.66 -4.02
CA ILE A 148 8.51 4.17 -2.98
C ILE A 148 9.73 3.49 -3.62
N ALA A 149 9.53 2.63 -4.62
CA ALA A 149 10.63 1.97 -5.32
C ALA A 149 11.55 2.98 -6.01
N ILE A 150 10.99 3.98 -6.70
CA ILE A 150 11.76 5.07 -7.34
C ILE A 150 12.56 5.85 -6.30
N CYS A 151 11.94 6.30 -5.20
CA CYS A 151 12.67 7.01 -4.14
C CYS A 151 13.82 6.18 -3.57
N ARG A 152 13.60 4.88 -3.35
CA ARG A 152 14.65 3.96 -2.87
C ARG A 152 15.79 3.81 -3.89
N SER A 153 15.48 3.73 -5.18
CA SER A 153 16.48 3.66 -6.27
C SER A 153 17.41 4.87 -6.33
N TYR A 154 16.91 6.06 -6.01
CA TYR A 154 17.73 7.28 -5.91
C TYR A 154 18.39 7.49 -4.54
N GLY A 155 18.21 6.58 -3.58
CA GLY A 155 18.75 6.70 -2.22
C GLY A 155 17.94 7.64 -1.30
N PHE A 156 16.79 8.13 -1.77
CA PHE A 156 15.89 9.02 -1.04
C PHE A 156 14.95 8.25 -0.10
N THR A 157 15.48 7.29 0.66
CA THR A 157 14.69 6.35 1.49
C THR A 157 13.95 7.00 2.66
N ARG A 158 14.34 8.21 3.07
CA ARG A 158 13.68 8.98 4.13
C ARG A 158 12.30 9.53 3.71
N TYR A 159 12.10 9.83 2.43
CA TYR A 159 10.83 10.40 1.95
C TYR A 159 9.68 9.39 2.06
N PRO A 160 9.80 8.14 1.57
CA PRO A 160 8.81 7.09 1.82
C PRO A 160 8.46 6.92 3.31
N MET A 161 9.45 6.99 4.18
CA MET A 161 9.26 6.85 5.63
C MET A 161 8.41 8.00 6.20
N TYR A 162 8.71 9.26 5.86
CA TYR A 162 7.94 10.41 6.33
C TYR A 162 6.51 10.43 5.77
N VAL A 163 6.34 10.08 4.49
CA VAL A 163 5.02 9.95 3.88
C VAL A 163 4.22 8.85 4.57
N SER A 164 4.81 7.68 4.80
CA SER A 164 4.17 6.59 5.53
C SER A 164 3.79 7.02 6.95
N LEU A 165 4.67 7.70 7.68
CA LEU A 165 4.37 8.23 9.01
C LEU A 165 3.16 9.18 8.99
N ALA A 166 3.14 10.15 8.08
CA ALA A 166 2.03 11.09 7.94
C ALA A 166 0.71 10.38 7.59
N MET A 167 0.74 9.46 6.64
CA MET A 167 -0.43 8.65 6.27
C MET A 167 -0.97 7.85 7.46
N ASN A 168 -0.08 7.21 8.23
CA ASN A 168 -0.47 6.46 9.42
C ASN A 168 -1.08 7.38 10.49
N LEU A 169 -0.51 8.56 10.74
CA LEU A 169 -1.10 9.50 11.70
C LEU A 169 -2.50 9.97 11.28
N ILE A 170 -2.71 10.23 9.98
CA ILE A 170 -4.02 10.60 9.44
C ILE A 170 -5.01 9.43 9.59
N HIS A 171 -4.61 8.22 9.23
CA HIS A 171 -5.42 7.01 9.41
C HIS A 171 -5.78 6.78 10.88
N LEU A 172 -4.84 6.97 11.81
CA LEU A 172 -5.08 6.78 13.24
C LEU A 172 -6.08 7.80 13.77
N GLY A 173 -5.89 9.07 13.40
CA GLY A 173 -6.78 10.14 13.77
C GLY A 173 -8.20 9.89 13.26
N GLY A 174 -8.35 9.52 11.99
CA GLY A 174 -9.64 9.18 11.42
C GLY A 174 -10.32 8.00 12.11
N ALA A 175 -9.57 6.91 12.36
CA ALA A 175 -10.09 5.73 13.04
C ALA A 175 -10.52 6.04 14.48
N PHE A 176 -9.75 6.85 15.22
CA PHE A 176 -10.08 7.29 16.57
C PHE A 176 -11.37 8.12 16.61
N VAL A 177 -11.55 9.05 15.66
CA VAL A 177 -12.77 9.87 15.55
C VAL A 177 -14.00 9.00 15.29
N VAL A 178 -13.91 8.03 14.38
CA VAL A 178 -15.04 7.16 14.04
C VAL A 178 -15.42 6.24 15.20
N VAL A 179 -14.43 5.65 15.88
CA VAL A 179 -14.70 4.61 16.90
C VAL A 179 -15.08 5.20 18.26
N LEU A 180 -14.49 6.33 18.66
CA LEU A 180 -14.82 6.93 19.96
C LEU A 180 -16.00 7.89 19.91
N ARG A 181 -16.52 8.19 18.70
CA ARG A 181 -17.63 9.13 18.48
C ARG A 181 -17.51 10.40 19.37
N PRO A 182 -16.36 11.11 19.38
CA PRO A 182 -16.20 12.30 20.23
C PRO A 182 -17.14 13.44 19.82
N PHE A 183 -17.73 13.34 18.63
CA PHE A 183 -18.84 14.15 18.15
C PHE A 183 -19.95 13.19 17.70
N GLU A 184 -21.22 13.56 17.91
CA GLU A 184 -22.35 12.83 17.33
C GLU A 184 -22.30 12.98 15.80
N THR A 185 -21.50 12.13 15.15
CA THR A 185 -21.47 12.05 13.70
C THR A 185 -22.75 11.35 13.23
N PRO A 186 -23.42 11.82 12.17
CA PRO A 186 -24.74 11.34 11.75
C PRO A 186 -24.74 9.94 11.07
N PHE A 187 -23.71 9.11 11.32
CA PHE A 187 -23.53 7.78 10.74
C PHE A 187 -23.35 6.71 11.83
#